data_AF-T0DUI1-F1
#
_entry.id   AF-T0DUI1-F1
#
_cell.length_a   1.000
_cell.length_b   1.000
_cell.length_c   1.000
_cell.angle_alpha   90.00
_cell.angle_beta   90.00
_cell.angle_gamma   90.00
#
_symmetry.space_group_name_H-M   'P 1'
#
loop_
_entity.id
_entity.type
_entity.pdbx_description
1 polymer ?
#
loop_
_entity_poly.entity_id
_entity_poly.type
_entity_poly.pdbx_seq_one_letter_code
_entity_poly.pdbx_strand_id
1 'polypeptide(L)'
;MSREEHHEKLSSLGFYFEAEDLPIINDYKGDWTVTGDRKPDNYWVVTTDGKGHPITGHPSPQEALDWARNNGWLPAYVAPYGTYVEGELDGVQLHDWIANGRHERKHSHRFH
;
A
#
# COMPACT_ATOMS: atom_id res chain seq x y z
N MET A 1 16.09 -6.83 7.25
CA MET A 1 14.83 -7.33 7.82
C MET A 1 14.38 -8.56 7.06
N SER A 2 13.69 -9.48 7.73
CA SER A 2 13.02 -10.63 7.12
C SER A 2 11.67 -10.19 6.50
N ARG A 3 11.09 -11.07 5.67
CA ARG A 3 9.79 -10.83 5.00
C ARG A 3 8.62 -10.64 5.97
N GLU A 4 8.70 -11.28 7.13
CA GLU A 4 7.67 -11.22 8.17
C GLU A 4 7.77 -9.90 8.94
N GLU A 5 8.99 -9.40 9.18
CA GLU A 5 9.24 -8.15 9.89
C GLU A 5 8.74 -6.91 9.10
N HIS A 6 8.85 -6.91 7.76
CA HIS A 6 8.30 -5.82 6.93
C HIS A 6 6.76 -5.76 7.00
N HIS A 7 6.10 -6.92 6.94
CA HIS A 7 4.65 -7.03 7.05
C HIS A 7 4.18 -6.55 8.42
N GLU A 8 4.75 -7.09 9.50
CA GLU A 8 4.34 -6.74 10.87
C GLU A 8 4.54 -5.24 11.15
N LYS A 9 5.65 -4.64 10.68
CA LYS A 9 5.91 -3.20 10.84
C LYS A 9 4.84 -2.37 10.13
N LEU A 10 4.55 -2.62 8.85
CA LEU A 10 3.54 -1.85 8.11
C LEU A 10 2.11 -2.05 8.63
N SER A 11 1.74 -3.27 9.01
CA SER A 11 0.45 -3.55 9.64
C SER A 11 0.31 -2.85 11.00
N SER A 12 1.38 -2.80 11.81
CA SER A 12 1.38 -2.08 13.09
C SER A 12 1.21 -0.57 12.93
N LEU A 13 1.61 -0.03 11.78
CA LEU A 13 1.47 1.37 11.40
C LEU A 13 0.07 1.71 10.88
N GLY A 14 -0.83 0.72 10.79
CA GLY A 14 -2.20 0.89 10.33
C GLY A 14 -2.35 0.84 8.81
N PHE A 15 -1.35 0.33 8.08
CA PHE A 15 -1.42 0.08 6.65
C PHE A 15 -1.84 -1.36 6.39
N TYR A 16 -2.81 -1.55 5.49
CA TYR A 16 -3.39 -2.86 5.19
C TYR A 16 -3.28 -3.11 3.70
N PHE A 17 -2.54 -4.14 3.30
CA PHE A 17 -2.19 -4.42 1.90
C PHE A 17 -2.71 -5.79 1.47
N GLU A 18 -2.77 -5.98 0.16
CA GLU A 18 -3.11 -7.26 -0.43
C GLU A 18 -1.93 -8.25 -0.32
N ALA A 19 -2.26 -9.54 -0.13
CA ALA A 19 -1.24 -10.58 -0.04
C ALA A 19 -0.38 -10.70 -1.32
N GLU A 20 -0.94 -10.33 -2.48
CA GLU A 20 -0.21 -10.30 -3.75
C GLU A 20 0.81 -9.15 -3.88
N ASP A 21 0.67 -8.09 -3.08
CA ASP A 21 1.61 -6.97 -3.05
C ASP A 21 2.82 -7.24 -2.15
N LEU A 22 2.69 -8.15 -1.19
CA LEU A 22 3.74 -8.51 -0.24
C LEU A 22 5.09 -8.83 -0.89
N PRO A 23 5.18 -9.63 -1.98
CA PRO A 23 6.46 -9.89 -2.62
C PRO A 23 7.11 -8.63 -3.20
N ILE A 24 6.32 -7.67 -3.73
CA ILE A 24 6.86 -6.41 -4.28
C ILE A 24 7.39 -5.54 -3.14
N ILE A 25 6.64 -5.42 -2.05
CA ILE A 25 7.03 -4.66 -0.85
C ILE A 25 8.31 -5.23 -0.22
N ASN A 26 8.46 -6.56 -0.24
CA ASN A 26 9.64 -7.26 0.29
C ASN A 26 10.88 -7.18 -0.61
N ASP A 27 10.74 -6.81 -1.88
CA ASP A 27 11.90 -6.60 -2.77
C ASP A 27 12.63 -5.29 -2.42
N TYR A 28 11.97 -4.36 -1.74
CA TYR A 28 12.56 -3.10 -1.28
C TYR A 28 13.68 -3.35 -0.26
N LYS A 29 14.83 -2.69 -0.47
CA LYS A 29 16.06 -2.91 0.33
C LYS A 29 16.21 -1.97 1.52
N GLY A 30 15.46 -0.88 1.55
CA GLY A 30 15.47 0.07 2.66
C GLY A 30 14.42 -0.25 3.72
N ASP A 31 14.41 0.58 4.75
CA ASP A 31 13.35 0.62 5.77
C ASP A 31 12.20 1.51 5.31
N TRP A 32 10.98 1.12 5.67
CA TRP A 32 9.79 1.96 5.51
C TRP A 32 9.56 2.82 6.76
N THR A 33 9.25 4.10 6.55
CA THR A 33 8.83 5.04 7.59
C THR A 33 7.47 5.64 7.26
N VAL A 34 6.79 6.18 8.27
CA VAL A 34 5.50 6.87 8.11
C VAL A 34 5.69 8.36 8.28
N THR A 35 5.09 9.12 7.37
CA THR A 35 5.02 10.57 7.46
C THR A 35 3.58 11.06 7.54
N GLY A 36 3.37 12.15 8.28
CA GLY A 36 2.10 12.87 8.35
C GLY A 36 1.29 12.68 9.65
N ASP A 37 0.25 13.50 9.80
CA ASP A 37 -0.60 13.52 10.99
C ASP A 37 -1.80 12.60 10.82
N ARG A 38 -1.88 11.56 11.65
CA ARG A 38 -3.03 10.64 11.69
C ARG A 38 -4.30 11.41 12.05
N LYS A 39 -5.22 11.53 11.10
CA LYS A 39 -6.59 11.99 11.38
C LYS A 39 -7.48 10.80 11.73
N PRO A 40 -8.40 10.93 12.71
CA PRO A 40 -9.27 9.82 13.09
C PRO A 40 -10.30 9.46 12.00
N ASP A 41 -10.62 8.18 11.94
CA ASP A 41 -11.76 7.51 11.30
C ASP A 41 -11.97 7.65 9.79
N ASN A 42 -10.94 8.06 9.04
CA ASN A 42 -10.98 8.04 7.57
C ASN A 42 -9.77 7.32 7.00
N TYR A 43 -9.99 6.61 5.90
CA TYR A 43 -8.98 5.84 5.20
C TYR A 43 -8.78 6.38 3.78
N TRP A 44 -7.60 6.16 3.23
CA TRP A 44 -7.34 6.25 1.80
C TRP A 44 -7.19 4.83 1.27
N VAL A 45 -8.00 4.47 0.28
CA VAL A 45 -7.69 3.31 -0.57
C VAL A 45 -6.74 3.78 -1.65
N VAL A 46 -5.54 3.24 -1.65
CA VAL A 46 -4.56 3.47 -2.71
C VAL A 46 -4.67 2.35 -3.71
N THR A 47 -4.89 2.70 -4.96
CA THR A 47 -5.04 1.75 -6.07
C THR A 47 -3.68 1.40 -6.67
N THR A 48 -3.63 0.31 -7.42
CA THR A 48 -2.40 -0.22 -8.01
C THR A 48 -1.71 0.72 -9.01
N ASP A 49 -2.39 1.77 -9.47
CA ASP A 49 -1.80 2.82 -10.33
C ASP A 49 -1.24 4.01 -9.53
N GLY A 50 -1.22 3.89 -8.20
CA GLY A 50 -0.71 4.91 -7.28
C GLY A 50 -1.75 5.94 -6.82
N LYS A 51 -2.99 5.90 -7.33
CA LYS A 51 -4.01 6.89 -6.95
C LYS A 51 -4.63 6.56 -5.60
N GLY A 52 -4.61 7.56 -4.72
CA GLY A 52 -5.29 7.53 -3.44
C GLY A 52 -6.72 8.08 -3.51
N HIS A 53 -7.67 7.32 -2.97
CA HIS A 53 -9.09 7.67 -2.92
C HIS A 53 -9.56 7.73 -1.47
N PRO A 54 -10.17 8.84 -1.03
CA PRO A 54 -10.66 8.97 0.33
C PRO A 54 -11.93 8.10 0.52
N ILE A 55 -11.92 7.29 1.58
CA ILE A 55 -13.02 6.42 1.98
C ILE A 55 -13.45 6.80 3.40
N THR A 56 -14.70 7.23 3.54
CA THR A 56 -15.28 7.73 4.79
C THR A 56 -16.35 6.79 5.33
N GLY A 57 -16.41 6.58 6.64
CA GLY A 57 -17.48 5.80 7.28
C GLY A 57 -17.33 4.28 7.21
N HIS A 58 -16.18 3.77 6.77
CA HIS A 58 -15.84 2.35 6.81
C HIS A 58 -15.16 2.01 8.14
N PRO A 59 -15.75 1.13 8.98
CA PRO A 59 -15.25 0.88 10.33
C PRO A 59 -13.98 0.03 10.38
N SER A 60 -13.67 -0.75 9.33
CA SER A 60 -12.41 -1.48 9.20
C SER A 60 -11.69 -1.24 7.86
N PRO A 61 -10.34 -1.32 7.86
CA PRO A 61 -9.53 -1.28 6.64
C PRO A 61 -9.91 -2.35 5.61
N GLN A 62 -10.29 -3.54 6.08
CA GLN A 62 -10.72 -4.63 5.21
C GLN A 62 -12.03 -4.27 4.48
N GLU A 63 -13.00 -3.68 5.19
CA GLU A 63 -14.24 -3.21 4.56
C GLU A 63 -13.98 -2.09 3.55
N ALA A 64 -12.95 -1.25 3.75
CA ALA A 64 -12.55 -0.26 2.76
C ALA A 64 -11.96 -0.90 1.49
N LEU A 65 -11.10 -1.92 1.64
CA LEU A 65 -10.57 -2.72 0.51
C LEU A 65 -11.70 -3.41 -0.26
N ASP A 66 -12.60 -4.09 0.45
CA ASP A 66 -13.69 -4.83 -0.16
C ASP A 66 -14.70 -3.91 -0.83
N TRP A 67 -14.98 -2.74 -0.23
CA TRP A 67 -15.80 -1.73 -0.86
C TRP A 67 -15.17 -1.21 -2.16
N ALA A 68 -13.86 -0.91 -2.16
CA ALA A 68 -13.18 -0.44 -3.36
C ALA A 68 -13.25 -1.47 -4.50
N ARG A 69 -13.05 -2.76 -4.19
CA ARG A 69 -13.21 -3.86 -5.16
C ARG A 69 -14.63 -3.95 -5.71
N ASN A 70 -15.63 -3.86 -4.83
CA ASN A 70 -17.05 -3.90 -5.23
C ASN A 70 -17.43 -2.70 -6.13
N ASN A 71 -16.67 -1.61 -6.07
CA ASN A 71 -16.80 -0.45 -6.97
C ASN A 71 -15.93 -0.54 -8.23
N GLY A 72 -15.28 -1.68 -8.48
CA GLY A 72 -14.47 -1.93 -9.67
C GLY A 72 -13.06 -1.33 -9.61
N TRP A 73 -12.59 -0.91 -8.43
CA TRP A 73 -11.22 -0.46 -8.26
C TRP A 73 -10.27 -1.64 -8.02
N LEU A 74 -8.99 -1.43 -8.30
CA LEU A 74 -7.91 -2.35 -7.99
C LEU A 74 -7.10 -1.78 -6.82
N PRO A 75 -7.49 -2.04 -5.56
CA PRO A 75 -6.74 -1.55 -4.42
C PRO A 75 -5.40 -2.27 -4.28
N ALA A 76 -4.37 -1.54 -3.89
CA ALA A 76 -3.08 -2.07 -3.46
C ALA A 76 -3.00 -2.11 -1.93
N TYR A 77 -3.39 -1.00 -1.28
CA TYR A 77 -3.42 -0.93 0.18
C TYR A 77 -4.38 0.14 0.68
N VAL A 78 -4.70 0.06 1.97
CA VAL A 78 -5.42 1.07 2.74
C VAL A 78 -4.47 1.73 3.73
N ALA A 79 -4.53 3.07 3.78
CA ALA A 79 -3.76 3.91 4.68
C ALA A 79 -4.66 4.82 5.53
N PRO A 80 -4.28 5.15 6.76
CA PRO A 80 -4.93 6.21 7.51
C PRO A 80 -4.86 7.56 6.78
N TYR A 81 -5.90 8.38 6.90
CA TYR A 81 -5.94 9.70 6.28
C TYR A 81 -4.80 10.58 6.80
N GLY A 82 -4.09 11.24 5.88
CA GLY A 82 -2.98 12.13 6.21
C GLY A 82 -1.67 11.41 6.52
N THR A 83 -1.60 10.09 6.33
CA THR A 83 -0.37 9.31 6.48
C THR A 83 0.10 8.74 5.15
N TYR A 84 1.42 8.74 4.97
CA TYR A 84 2.10 8.14 3.82
C TYR A 84 3.16 7.17 4.33
N VAL A 85 3.51 6.19 3.51
CA VAL A 85 4.67 5.32 3.75
C VAL A 85 5.70 5.64 2.69
N GLU A 86 6.89 6.01 3.15
CA GLU A 86 8.03 6.31 2.29
C GLU A 86 9.29 5.57 2.77
N GLY A 87 10.21 5.36 1.85
CA GLY A 87 11.51 4.78 2.13
C GLY A 87 12.34 5.74 2.98
N GLU A 88 12.81 5.27 4.13
CA GLU A 88 13.51 6.10 5.12
C GLU A 88 14.79 6.75 4.56
N LEU A 89 15.45 6.08 3.60
CA LEU A 89 16.75 6.49 3.07
C LEU A 89 16.67 7.19 1.70
N ASP A 90 15.62 6.93 0.92
CA ASP A 90 15.51 7.38 -0.48
C ASP A 90 14.23 8.18 -0.78
N GLY A 91 13.30 8.28 0.18
CA GLY A 91 12.04 9.00 0.04
C GLY A 91 11.08 8.38 -0.98
N VAL A 92 11.33 7.14 -1.43
CA VAL A 92 10.45 6.46 -2.38
C VAL A 92 9.09 6.21 -1.73
N GLN A 93 8.01 6.65 -2.37
CA GLN A 93 6.67 6.40 -1.86
C GLN A 93 6.24 4.94 -2.12
N LEU A 94 5.60 4.31 -1.13
CA LEU A 94 5.15 2.91 -1.20
C LEU A 94 4.24 2.66 -2.41
N HIS A 95 3.34 3.60 -2.72
CA HIS A 95 2.42 3.46 -3.85
C HIS A 95 3.12 3.50 -5.20
N ASP A 96 4.15 4.33 -5.35
CA ASP A 96 4.98 4.38 -6.55
C ASP A 96 5.79 3.09 -6.69
N TRP A 97 6.33 2.56 -5.58
CA TRP A 97 7.04 1.30 -5.56
C TRP A 97 6.17 0.13 -6.01
N ILE A 98 4.95 0.02 -5.46
CA ILE A 98 4.00 -1.03 -5.84
C ILE A 98 3.58 -0.89 -7.30
N ALA A 99 3.25 0.32 -7.76
CA ALA A 99 2.87 0.57 -9.14
C ALA A 99 3.99 0.16 -10.10
N ASN A 100 5.22 0.62 -9.87
CA ASN A 100 6.37 0.30 -10.70
C ASN A 100 6.69 -1.20 -10.72
N GLY A 101 6.69 -1.86 -9.55
CA GLY A 101 6.94 -3.30 -9.47
C GLY A 101 5.88 -4.13 -10.22
N ARG A 102 4.60 -3.71 -10.19
CA ARG A 102 3.54 -4.35 -10.97
C ARG A 102 3.71 -4.12 -12.49
N HIS A 103 4.15 -2.93 -12.90
CA HIS A 103 4.47 -2.65 -14.30
C HIS A 103 5.61 -3.54 -14.82
N GLU A 104 6.72 -3.64 -14.08
CA GLU A 104 7.88 -4.46 -14.47
C GLU A 104 7.51 -5.95 -14.58
N ARG A 105 6.72 -6.47 -13.63
CA ARG A 105 6.25 -7.87 -13.66
C ARG A 105 5.29 -8.18 -14.81
N LYS A 106 4.47 -7.21 -15.25
CA LYS A 106 3.64 -7.35 -16.47
C LYS A 106 4.49 -7.36 -17.74
N HIS A 107 5.58 -6.59 -17.77
CA HIS A 107 6.49 -6.56 -18.92
C HIS A 107 7.36 -7.82 -19.00
N SER A 108 7.80 -8.38 -17.87
CA SER A 108 8.57 -9.63 -17.86
C SER A 108 7.76 -10.85 -18.31
N HIS A 109 6.44 -10.85 -18.14
CA HIS A 109 5.53 -11.89 -18.64
C HIS A 109 5.19 -11.80 -20.14
N ARG A 110 5.58 -10.72 -20.84
CA ARG A 110 5.37 -10.59 -22.30
C ARG A 110 6.53 -11.11 -23.15
N PHE A 111 7.63 -11.52 -22.51
CA PHE A 111 8.79 -12.11 -23.15
C PHE A 111 9.04 -13.52 -22.62
N HIS A 112 8.12 -14.45 -22.91
CA HIS A 112 8.37 -15.89 -22.88
C HIS A 112 7.41 -16.59 -23.86
#